data_AF-A0A8R7UTV3-F1
#
_entry.id   AF-A0A8R7UTV3-F1
#
_cell.length_a   1.000
_cell.length_b   1.000
_cell.length_c   1.000
_cell.angle_alpha   90.00
_cell.angle_beta   90.00
_cell.angle_gamma   90.00
#
_symmetry.space_group_name_H-M   'P 1'
#
loop_
_entity.id
_entity.type
_entity.pdbx_description
1 polymer ?
#
loop_
_entity_poly.entity_id
_entity_poly.type
_entity_poly.pdbx_seq_one_letter_code
_entity_poly.pdbx_strand_id
1 'polypeptide(L)'
;MLFMHQKRMRRMMQMACMVGKHYLDSYGNKGPRSVPIQSGHDWVMTTLGNDTACYNMFRMHRPMFEKLHSVLVDSYGLKSTKKMSSVESLGMFLWIVGSPQSVRQAENRFVRSLGIIVRKFDKVLECLIKLAKDIIRPVDRHFRTVHSKLRSRKYAPFMDNCIGAIDGTHIQVVVPVATAASIGIDIRRRVIM
;
A
#
# COMPACT_ATOMS: atom_id res chain seq x y z
N MET A 1 47.93 -34.31 18.72
CA MET A 1 46.72 -33.44 18.79
C MET A 1 46.50 -32.63 17.51
N LEU A 2 47.52 -31.95 16.96
CA LEU A 2 47.46 -31.15 15.72
C LEU A 2 46.95 -31.91 14.47
N PHE A 3 47.35 -33.17 14.30
CA PHE A 3 46.95 -33.99 13.14
C PHE A 3 45.44 -34.31 13.10
N MET A 4 44.85 -34.62 14.26
CA MET A 4 43.39 -34.85 14.37
C MET A 4 42.59 -33.56 14.16
N HIS A 5 43.13 -32.42 14.61
CA HIS A 5 42.54 -31.10 14.36
C HIS A 5 42.53 -30.76 12.86
N GLN A 6 43.65 -30.96 12.15
CA GLN A 6 43.70 -30.76 10.69
C GLN A 6 42.73 -31.69 9.93
N LYS A 7 42.59 -32.96 10.35
CA LYS A 7 41.66 -33.91 9.72
C LYS A 7 40.19 -33.50 9.93
N ARG A 8 39.85 -32.96 11.11
CA ARG A 8 38.51 -32.40 11.40
C ARG A 8 38.23 -31.15 10.57
N MET A 9 39.20 -30.24 10.45
CA MET A 9 39.08 -29.03 9.62
C MET A 9 38.85 -29.35 8.14
N ARG A 10 39.56 -30.34 7.58
CA ARG A 10 39.33 -30.78 6.18
C ARG A 10 37.93 -31.35 5.96
N ARG A 11 37.41 -32.13 6.91
CA ARG A 11 36.04 -32.68 6.84
C ARG A 11 34.98 -31.58 6.88
N MET A 12 35.14 -30.59 7.76
CA MET A 12 34.23 -29.45 7.84
C MET A 12 34.25 -28.62 6.56
N MET A 13 35.43 -28.41 5.98
CA MET A 13 35.60 -27.67 4.72
C MET A 13 34.99 -28.42 3.53
N GLN A 14 35.13 -29.74 3.46
CA GLN A 14 34.43 -30.57 2.45
C GLN A 14 32.92 -30.49 2.59
N MET A 15 32.40 -30.55 3.82
CA MET A 15 30.97 -30.44 4.09
C MET A 15 30.43 -29.06 3.67
N ALA A 16 31.14 -27.98 3.99
CA ALA A 16 30.81 -26.63 3.55
C ALA A 16 30.79 -26.50 2.02
N CYS A 17 31.79 -27.08 1.33
CA CYS A 17 31.82 -27.10 -0.14
C CYS A 17 30.66 -27.90 -0.75
N MET A 18 30.27 -29.04 -0.16
CA MET A 18 29.12 -29.81 -0.63
C MET A 18 27.81 -29.05 -0.46
N VAL A 19 27.59 -28.40 0.69
CA VAL A 19 26.43 -27.56 0.92
C VAL A 19 26.40 -26.38 -0.06
N GLY A 20 27.54 -25.72 -0.28
CA GLY A 20 27.66 -24.63 -1.24
C GLY A 20 27.36 -25.06 -2.68
N LYS A 21 27.88 -26.23 -3.11
CA LYS A 21 27.56 -26.80 -4.42
C LYS A 21 26.09 -27.18 -4.56
N HIS A 22 25.51 -27.85 -3.56
CA HIS A 22 24.10 -28.21 -3.58
C HIS A 22 23.20 -26.96 -3.65
N TYR A 23 23.56 -25.89 -2.94
CA TYR A 23 22.85 -24.62 -3.02
C TYR A 23 22.97 -23.99 -4.42
N LEU A 24 24.16 -23.95 -5.00
CA LEU A 24 24.37 -23.42 -6.35
C LEU A 24 23.70 -24.27 -7.43
N ASP A 25 23.64 -25.58 -7.26
CA ASP A 25 22.96 -26.48 -8.21
C ASP A 25 21.43 -26.32 -8.11
N SER A 26 20.90 -26.24 -6.88
CA SER A 26 19.46 -26.05 -6.62
C SER A 26 18.96 -24.64 -6.95
N TYR A 27 19.80 -23.60 -6.82
CA TYR A 27 19.37 -22.19 -6.88
C TYR A 27 20.21 -21.28 -7.78
N GLY A 28 21.30 -21.78 -8.35
CA GLY A 28 22.19 -21.03 -9.24
C GLY A 28 21.69 -20.98 -10.68
N ASN A 29 20.84 -21.92 -11.09
CA ASN A 29 20.25 -21.94 -12.42
C ASN A 29 19.03 -21.01 -12.50
N LYS A 30 19.29 -19.71 -12.38
CA LYS A 30 18.26 -18.68 -12.58
C LYS A 30 18.10 -18.48 -14.08
N GLY A 31 16.92 -18.80 -14.60
CA GLY A 31 16.57 -18.50 -15.99
C GLY A 31 16.82 -17.03 -16.34
N PRO A 32 17.00 -16.71 -17.63
CA PRO A 32 17.24 -15.35 -18.07
C PRO A 32 16.17 -14.40 -17.54
N ARG A 33 16.59 -13.19 -17.15
CA ARG A 33 15.67 -12.18 -16.64
C ARG A 33 14.66 -11.86 -17.74
N SER A 34 13.37 -12.04 -17.44
CA SER A 34 12.30 -11.61 -18.34
C SER A 34 12.44 -10.11 -18.62
N VAL A 35 12.62 -9.77 -19.89
CA VAL A 35 12.62 -8.39 -20.38
C VAL A 35 11.24 -8.14 -20.97
N PRO A 36 10.45 -7.23 -20.37
CA PRO A 36 9.14 -6.94 -20.92
C PRO A 36 9.28 -6.19 -22.25
N ILE A 37 8.30 -6.38 -23.13
CA ILE A 37 8.14 -5.60 -24.37
C ILE A 37 7.94 -4.11 -24.05
N GLN A 38 7.28 -3.81 -22.92
CA GLN A 38 7.04 -2.45 -22.41
C GLN A 38 7.46 -2.36 -20.94
N SER A 39 8.27 -1.37 -20.58
CA SER A 39 8.65 -1.20 -19.17
C SER A 39 7.44 -0.78 -18.32
N GLY A 40 7.46 -1.10 -17.02
CA GLY A 40 6.40 -0.66 -16.11
C GLY A 40 6.24 0.87 -16.07
N HIS A 41 7.33 1.62 -16.25
CA HIS A 41 7.27 3.07 -16.37
C HIS A 41 6.57 3.52 -17.66
N ASP A 42 6.93 2.93 -18.80
CA ASP A 42 6.33 3.28 -20.09
C ASP A 42 4.83 2.94 -20.09
N TRP A 43 4.45 1.81 -19.51
CA TRP A 43 3.05 1.44 -19.34
C TRP A 43 2.28 2.49 -18.54
N VAL A 44 2.84 3.00 -17.43
CA VAL A 44 2.22 4.08 -16.65
C VAL A 44 2.07 5.33 -17.51
N MET A 45 3.11 5.75 -18.23
CA MET A 45 3.06 6.96 -19.05
C MET A 45 2.07 6.84 -20.22
N THR A 46 2.01 5.69 -20.89
CA THR A 46 1.00 5.42 -21.92
C THR A 46 -0.41 5.44 -21.34
N THR A 47 -0.60 4.85 -20.15
CA THR A 47 -1.91 4.84 -19.47
C THR A 47 -2.35 6.24 -19.07
N LEU A 48 -1.43 7.08 -18.58
CA LEU A 48 -1.70 8.49 -18.29
C LEU A 48 -2.04 9.29 -19.54
N GLY A 49 -1.51 8.90 -20.71
CA GLY A 49 -1.80 9.55 -22.00
C GLY A 49 -3.22 9.32 -22.53
N ASN A 50 -4.00 8.41 -21.94
CA ASN A 50 -5.38 8.13 -22.33
C ASN A 50 -6.31 8.35 -21.14
N ASP A 51 -7.20 9.34 -21.21
CA ASP A 51 -8.05 9.74 -20.07
C ASP A 51 -8.92 8.61 -19.54
N THR A 52 -9.55 7.83 -20.43
CA THR A 52 -10.39 6.70 -20.05
C THR A 52 -9.57 5.61 -19.37
N ALA A 53 -8.39 5.28 -19.91
CA ALA A 53 -7.51 4.29 -19.32
C ALA A 53 -6.95 4.77 -17.98
N CYS A 54 -6.54 6.04 -17.88
CA CYS A 54 -6.04 6.67 -16.67
C CYS A 54 -7.06 6.56 -15.54
N TYR A 55 -8.32 6.94 -15.81
CA TYR A 55 -9.37 6.85 -14.80
C TYR A 55 -9.68 5.40 -14.42
N ASN A 56 -9.80 4.51 -15.40
CA ASN A 56 -10.12 3.10 -15.14
C ASN A 56 -9.01 2.39 -14.34
N MET A 57 -7.74 2.69 -14.63
CA MET A 57 -6.60 2.01 -14.02
C MET A 57 -6.16 2.67 -12.70
N PHE A 58 -6.18 4.00 -12.60
CA PHE A 58 -5.65 4.74 -11.44
C PHE A 58 -6.71 5.44 -10.59
N ARG A 59 -7.98 5.39 -11.00
CA ARG A 59 -9.12 6.07 -10.33
C ARG A 59 -8.98 7.58 -10.21
N MET A 60 -8.20 8.19 -11.10
CA MET A 60 -8.03 9.63 -11.19
C MET A 60 -7.65 10.04 -12.61
N HIS A 61 -7.94 11.28 -12.97
CA HIS A 61 -7.48 11.87 -14.21
C HIS A 61 -6.00 12.29 -14.12
N ARG A 62 -5.35 12.39 -15.27
CA ARG A 62 -3.92 12.74 -15.37
C ARG A 62 -3.52 14.00 -14.59
N PRO A 63 -4.25 15.13 -14.65
CA PRO A 63 -3.86 16.32 -13.89
C PRO A 63 -3.83 16.09 -12.38
N MET A 64 -4.74 15.27 -11.86
CA MET A 64 -4.79 14.93 -10.44
C MET A 64 -3.67 13.96 -10.06
N PHE A 65 -3.33 13.02 -10.95
CA PHE A 65 -2.17 12.16 -10.77
C PHE A 65 -0.88 12.97 -10.68
N GLU A 66 -0.65 13.88 -11.63
CA GLU A 66 0.55 14.72 -11.67
C GLU A 66 0.63 15.64 -10.44
N LYS A 67 -0.50 16.23 -10.03
CA LYS A 67 -0.57 17.04 -8.81
C LYS A 67 -0.28 16.22 -7.55
N LEU A 68 -0.88 15.04 -7.41
CA LEU A 68 -0.61 14.13 -6.29
C LEU A 68 0.87 13.72 -6.28
N HIS A 69 1.41 13.36 -7.44
CA HIS A 69 2.81 12.96 -7.58
C HIS A 69 3.77 14.08 -7.15
N SER A 70 3.57 15.32 -7.62
CA SER A 70 4.37 16.48 -7.22
C SER A 70 4.34 16.66 -5.71
N VAL A 71 3.13 16.72 -5.11
CA VAL A 71 2.98 16.88 -3.66
C VAL A 71 3.72 15.80 -2.88
N LEU A 72 3.61 14.54 -3.31
CA LEU A 72 4.28 13.42 -2.63
C LEU A 72 5.80 13.48 -2.75
N VAL A 73 6.33 13.93 -3.89
CA VAL A 73 7.78 14.09 -4.12
C VAL A 73 8.32 15.27 -3.31
N ASP A 74 7.65 16.41 -3.39
CA ASP A 74 8.12 17.68 -2.84
C ASP A 74 8.02 17.72 -1.31
N SER A 75 6.92 17.22 -0.75
CA SER A 75 6.60 17.41 0.68
C SER A 75 6.60 16.14 1.51
N TYR A 76 6.36 14.96 0.91
CA TYR A 76 6.13 13.72 1.68
C TYR A 76 7.19 12.64 1.48
N GLY A 77 8.21 12.91 0.66
CA GLY A 77 9.43 12.11 0.55
C GLY A 77 9.34 10.91 -0.39
N LEU A 78 8.43 10.94 -1.37
CA LEU A 78 8.41 9.95 -2.44
C LEU A 78 9.61 10.16 -3.37
N LYS A 79 10.51 9.18 -3.44
CA LYS A 79 11.76 9.29 -4.21
C LYS A 79 11.89 8.19 -5.27
N SER A 80 12.42 8.59 -6.43
CA SER A 80 12.90 7.65 -7.45
C SER A 80 14.08 6.86 -6.92
N THR A 81 14.20 5.60 -7.36
CA THR A 81 15.38 4.78 -7.10
C THR A 81 15.98 4.32 -8.43
N LYS A 82 17.22 3.82 -8.40
CA LYS A 82 17.86 3.22 -9.59
C LYS A 82 17.02 2.11 -10.24
N LYS A 83 16.14 1.47 -9.47
CA LYS A 83 15.31 0.37 -9.95
C LYS A 83 13.94 0.85 -10.43
N MET A 84 13.32 1.86 -9.83
CA MET A 84 11.94 2.24 -10.13
C MET A 84 11.73 3.73 -9.85
N SER A 85 11.17 4.45 -10.83
CA SER A 85 10.87 5.89 -10.70
C SER A 85 9.73 6.13 -9.70
N SER A 86 9.65 7.35 -9.15
CA SER A 86 8.54 7.75 -8.27
C SER A 86 7.19 7.69 -9.00
N VAL A 87 7.16 8.06 -10.29
CA VAL A 87 5.97 7.95 -11.15
C VAL A 87 5.53 6.50 -11.31
N GLU A 88 6.45 5.60 -11.66
CA GLU A 88 6.16 4.15 -11.78
C GLU A 88 5.68 3.58 -10.43
N SER A 89 6.29 4.00 -9.32
CA SER A 89 5.92 3.55 -7.97
C SER A 89 4.49 3.97 -7.62
N LEU A 90 4.13 5.24 -7.90
CA LEU A 90 2.78 5.76 -7.64
C LEU A 90 1.74 5.11 -8.56
N GLY A 91 2.02 4.97 -9.86
CA GLY A 91 1.14 4.29 -10.81
C GLY A 91 0.89 2.83 -10.43
N MET A 92 1.93 2.11 -10.00
CA MET A 92 1.81 0.76 -9.47
C MET A 92 0.91 0.70 -8.24
N PHE A 93 1.12 1.59 -7.26
CA PHE A 93 0.30 1.65 -6.07
C PHE A 93 -1.18 1.90 -6.41
N LEU A 94 -1.46 2.92 -7.22
CA LEU A 94 -2.82 3.30 -7.62
C LEU A 94 -3.51 2.21 -8.42
N TRP A 95 -2.78 1.49 -9.27
CA TRP A 95 -3.34 0.37 -10.01
C TRP A 95 -3.72 -0.80 -9.10
N ILE A 96 -2.89 -1.11 -8.11
CA ILE A 96 -3.17 -2.17 -7.12
C ILE A 96 -4.43 -1.84 -6.32
N VAL A 97 -4.57 -0.61 -5.83
CA VAL A 97 -5.72 -0.22 -4.97
C VAL A 97 -6.96 0.18 -5.77
N GLY A 98 -6.79 0.73 -6.96
CA GLY A 98 -7.87 1.26 -7.78
C GLY A 98 -8.76 0.18 -8.38
N SER A 99 -8.17 -0.93 -8.81
CA SER A 99 -8.92 -2.13 -9.15
C SER A 99 -8.21 -3.27 -8.44
N PRO A 100 -8.66 -3.71 -7.25
CA PRO A 100 -7.92 -4.61 -6.37
C PRO A 100 -7.15 -5.71 -7.12
N GLN A 101 -5.86 -5.45 -7.40
CA GLN A 101 -5.00 -6.40 -8.10
C GLN A 101 -4.18 -7.16 -7.07
N SER A 102 -3.96 -8.45 -7.33
CA SER A 102 -3.00 -9.22 -6.54
C SER A 102 -1.58 -8.70 -6.76
N VAL A 103 -0.73 -8.85 -5.75
CA VAL A 103 0.70 -8.51 -5.85
C VAL A 103 1.39 -9.32 -6.97
N ARG A 104 0.89 -10.53 -7.28
CA ARG A 104 1.37 -11.35 -8.40
C ARG A 104 1.04 -10.74 -9.77
N GLN A 105 -0.15 -10.15 -9.93
CA GLN A 105 -0.49 -9.41 -11.14
C GLN A 105 0.39 -8.17 -11.31
N ALA A 106 0.71 -7.47 -10.21
CA ALA A 106 1.66 -6.35 -10.23
C ALA A 106 3.09 -6.79 -10.59
N GLU A 107 3.58 -7.90 -10.05
CA GLU A 107 4.86 -8.48 -10.45
C GLU A 107 4.88 -8.77 -11.96
N ASN A 108 3.83 -9.39 -12.49
CA ASN A 108 3.76 -9.70 -13.92
C ASN A 108 3.67 -8.46 -14.80
N ARG A 109 2.84 -7.46 -14.43
CA ARG A 109 2.64 -6.23 -15.21
C ARG A 109 3.88 -5.35 -15.25
N PHE A 110 4.50 -5.11 -14.10
CA PHE A 110 5.65 -4.21 -13.99
C PHE A 110 6.99 -4.93 -14.21
N VAL A 111 6.96 -6.26 -14.30
CA VAL A 111 8.14 -7.15 -14.41
C VAL A 111 9.20 -6.81 -13.35
N ARG A 112 8.73 -6.74 -12.11
CA ARG A 112 9.55 -6.50 -10.91
C ARG A 112 9.33 -7.64 -9.93
N SER A 113 10.38 -8.00 -9.19
CA SER A 113 10.23 -9.01 -8.15
C SER A 113 9.21 -8.59 -7.10
N LEU A 114 8.48 -9.55 -6.54
CA LEU A 114 7.52 -9.33 -5.43
C LEU A 114 8.10 -8.44 -4.32
N GLY A 115 9.36 -8.69 -3.92
CA GLY A 115 10.01 -7.88 -2.88
C GLY A 115 10.17 -6.41 -3.26
N ILE A 116 10.35 -6.07 -4.55
CA ILE A 116 10.35 -4.67 -5.00
C ILE A 116 8.95 -4.10 -4.95
N ILE A 117 7.94 -4.83 -5.45
CA ILE A 117 6.54 -4.40 -5.46
C ILE A 117 6.09 -4.05 -4.04
N VAL A 118 6.26 -4.96 -3.07
CA VAL A 118 5.83 -4.76 -1.68
C VAL A 118 6.53 -3.55 -1.05
N ARG A 119 7.87 -3.48 -1.12
CA ARG A 119 8.61 -2.34 -0.53
C ARG A 119 8.20 -0.99 -1.13
N LYS A 120 7.91 -0.96 -2.43
CA LYS A 120 7.51 0.28 -3.11
C LYS A 120 6.05 0.63 -2.81
N PHE A 121 5.18 -0.37 -2.70
CA PHE A 121 3.82 -0.20 -2.23
C PHE A 121 3.78 0.43 -0.83
N ASP A 122 4.50 -0.16 0.12
CA ASP A 122 4.61 0.34 1.50
C ASP A 122 5.16 1.77 1.51
N LYS A 123 6.16 2.05 0.67
CA LYS A 123 6.75 3.38 0.62
C LYS A 123 5.78 4.45 0.13
N VAL A 124 4.97 4.14 -0.87
CA VAL A 124 3.93 5.07 -1.35
C VAL A 124 2.84 5.22 -0.29
N LEU A 125 2.43 4.13 0.36
CA LEU A 125 1.46 4.14 1.45
C LEU A 125 1.90 5.03 2.61
N GLU A 126 3.17 4.93 3.05
CA GLU A 126 3.73 5.80 4.08
C GLU A 126 3.62 7.29 3.71
N CYS A 127 3.91 7.64 2.45
CA CYS A 127 3.82 9.02 1.98
C CYS A 127 2.37 9.51 1.97
N LEU A 128 1.44 8.67 1.51
CA LEU A 128 0.01 8.97 1.52
C LEU A 128 -0.57 9.08 2.94
N ILE A 129 -0.14 8.26 3.89
CA ILE A 129 -0.55 8.36 5.29
C ILE A 129 -0.09 9.69 5.89
N LYS A 130 1.12 10.17 5.54
CA LYS A 130 1.57 11.49 5.98
C LYS A 130 0.73 12.61 5.37
N LEU A 131 0.43 12.54 4.07
CA LEU A 131 -0.45 13.48 3.39
C LEU A 131 -1.87 13.48 4.00
N ALA A 132 -2.39 12.30 4.32
CA ALA A 132 -3.73 12.14 4.90
C ALA A 132 -3.87 12.89 6.23
N LYS A 133 -2.81 13.02 7.04
CA LYS A 133 -2.85 13.81 8.28
C LYS A 133 -3.08 15.31 8.03
N ASP A 134 -2.69 15.81 6.87
CA ASP A 134 -2.85 17.22 6.50
C ASP A 134 -4.16 17.50 5.76
N ILE A 135 -4.69 16.50 5.04
CA ILE A 135 -5.94 16.61 4.26
C ILE A 135 -7.16 16.17 5.08
N ILE A 136 -7.09 15.02 5.73
CA ILE A 136 -8.19 14.41 6.50
C ILE A 136 -8.12 14.94 7.93
N ARG A 137 -8.55 16.18 8.12
CA ARG A 137 -8.62 16.84 9.42
C ARG A 137 -9.81 17.80 9.50
N PRO A 138 -10.37 18.03 10.71
CA PRO A 138 -11.40 19.05 10.90
C PRO A 138 -10.92 20.44 10.45
N VAL A 139 -11.85 21.26 9.95
CA VAL A 139 -11.58 22.65 9.58
C VAL A 139 -11.02 23.44 10.77
N ASP A 140 -11.62 23.26 11.94
CA ASP A 140 -11.10 23.78 13.20
C ASP A 140 -10.24 22.72 13.92
N ARG A 141 -8.93 22.97 13.98
CA ARG A 141 -7.95 22.06 14.62
C ARG A 141 -8.09 21.98 16.14
N HIS A 142 -8.76 22.95 16.76
CA HIS A 142 -8.97 23.00 18.21
C HIS A 142 -10.33 22.40 18.61
N PHE A 143 -11.14 22.01 17.63
CA PHE A 143 -12.45 21.42 17.87
C PHE A 143 -12.30 20.04 18.52
N ARG A 144 -12.40 20.01 19.85
CA ARG A 144 -12.30 18.81 20.68
C ARG A 144 -13.63 18.45 21.36
N THR A 145 -14.65 19.26 21.13
CA THR A 145 -15.94 19.16 21.82
C THR A 145 -16.85 18.15 21.15
N VAL A 146 -17.06 17.01 21.82
CA VAL A 146 -18.09 16.03 21.49
C VAL A 146 -19.48 16.68 21.60
N HIS A 147 -20.28 16.60 20.53
CA HIS A 147 -21.64 17.14 20.48
C HIS A 147 -22.54 16.51 21.55
N SER A 148 -23.42 17.30 22.19
CA SER A 148 -24.27 16.86 23.32
C SER A 148 -25.10 15.60 23.03
N LYS A 149 -25.66 15.49 21.81
CA LYS A 149 -26.38 14.29 21.34
C LYS A 149 -25.53 13.01 21.42
N LEU A 150 -24.24 13.08 21.11
CA LEU A 150 -23.34 11.91 21.13
C LEU A 150 -23.05 11.45 22.57
N ARG A 151 -23.16 12.36 23.55
CA ARG A 151 -23.02 12.04 24.98
C ARG A 151 -24.25 11.37 25.60
N SER A 152 -25.35 11.25 24.86
CA SER A 152 -26.55 10.59 25.36
C SER A 152 -26.32 9.09 25.52
N ARG A 153 -27.02 8.46 26.48
CA ARG A 153 -26.92 7.02 26.77
C ARG A 153 -27.13 6.10 25.56
N LYS A 154 -27.86 6.60 24.55
CA LYS A 154 -28.12 5.92 23.27
C LYS A 154 -26.87 5.79 22.40
N TYR A 155 -26.06 6.85 22.30
CA TYR A 155 -24.92 6.92 21.37
C TYR A 155 -23.57 6.75 22.06
N ALA A 156 -23.47 7.05 23.35
CA ALA A 156 -22.23 6.96 24.12
C ALA A 156 -21.51 5.60 24.02
N PRO A 157 -22.18 4.43 23.97
CA PRO A 157 -21.48 3.14 23.83
C PRO A 157 -20.78 2.94 22.47
N PHE A 158 -21.14 3.70 21.44
CA PHE A 158 -20.68 3.50 20.05
C PHE A 158 -19.86 4.66 19.51
N MET A 159 -20.08 5.86 20.04
CA MET A 159 -19.51 7.12 19.55
C MET A 159 -18.80 7.89 20.66
N ASP A 160 -18.24 7.15 21.63
CA ASP A 160 -17.46 7.77 22.69
C ASP A 160 -16.23 8.49 22.09
N ASN A 161 -16.00 9.73 22.51
CA ASN A 161 -14.96 10.62 21.97
C ASN A 161 -15.08 10.98 20.47
N CYS A 162 -16.20 10.68 19.80
CA CYS A 162 -16.44 11.18 18.44
C CYS A 162 -16.70 12.70 18.48
N ILE A 163 -15.80 13.48 17.90
CA ILE A 163 -15.93 14.96 17.86
C ILE A 163 -16.87 15.43 16.75
N GLY A 164 -17.03 14.66 15.66
CA GLY A 164 -17.92 14.97 14.55
C GLY A 164 -17.33 14.45 13.24
N ALA A 165 -18.11 14.58 12.15
CA ALA A 165 -17.66 14.17 10.82
C ALA A 165 -16.75 15.18 10.14
N ILE A 166 -15.72 14.68 9.47
CA ILE A 166 -14.69 15.49 8.82
C ILE A 166 -15.19 16.03 7.47
N ASP A 167 -15.86 15.19 6.70
CA ASP A 167 -16.64 15.59 5.54
C ASP A 167 -18.00 14.89 5.66
N GLY A 168 -19.05 15.37 4.98
CA GLY A 168 -20.37 14.73 5.02
C GLY A 168 -20.42 13.32 4.41
N THR A 169 -19.31 12.57 4.35
CA THR A 169 -19.26 11.21 3.80
C THR A 169 -20.03 10.27 4.70
N HIS A 170 -21.15 9.82 4.15
CA HIS A 170 -21.99 8.79 4.74
C HIS A 170 -21.39 7.40 4.45
N ILE A 171 -20.74 6.80 5.44
CA ILE A 171 -20.26 5.42 5.34
C ILE A 171 -21.38 4.47 5.81
N GLN A 172 -21.70 3.47 4.97
CA GLN A 172 -22.65 2.43 5.37
C GLN A 172 -21.99 1.50 6.38
N VAL A 173 -22.51 1.49 7.61
CA VAL A 173 -22.05 0.57 8.66
C VAL A 173 -23.10 -0.53 8.82
N VAL A 174 -22.67 -1.78 8.66
CA VAL A 174 -23.51 -2.95 8.96
C VAL A 174 -23.24 -3.35 10.40
N VAL A 175 -24.24 -3.14 11.26
CA VAL A 175 -24.19 -3.54 12.68
C VAL A 175 -24.91 -4.88 12.86
N PRO A 176 -24.40 -5.81 13.69
CA PRO A 176 -25.13 -7.01 14.05
C PRO A 176 -26.51 -6.69 14.61
N VAL A 177 -27.52 -7.51 14.27
CA VAL A 177 -28.95 -7.23 14.57
C VAL A 177 -29.21 -7.04 16.07
N ALA A 178 -28.53 -7.81 16.92
CA ALA A 178 -28.63 -7.68 18.38
C ALA A 178 -28.20 -6.29 18.89
N THR A 179 -27.25 -5.67 18.21
CA THR A 179 -26.75 -4.33 18.50
C THR A 179 -27.65 -3.26 17.85
N ALA A 180 -28.14 -3.46 16.62
CA ALA A 180 -28.97 -2.48 15.93
C ALA A 180 -30.28 -2.14 16.67
N ALA A 181 -30.92 -3.15 17.29
CA ALA A 181 -32.16 -2.99 18.04
C ALA A 181 -32.01 -2.13 19.32
N SER A 182 -30.83 -2.18 19.97
CA SER A 182 -30.57 -1.47 21.23
C SER A 182 -30.21 0.01 21.01
N ILE A 183 -29.73 0.38 19.82
CA ILE A 183 -29.38 1.77 19.48
C ILE A 183 -30.51 2.49 18.75
N GLY A 184 -31.61 1.81 18.38
CA GLY A 184 -32.65 2.42 17.56
C GLY A 184 -32.09 3.10 16.30
N ILE A 185 -31.02 2.51 15.73
CA ILE A 185 -30.47 2.85 14.43
C ILE A 185 -31.24 1.97 13.46
N ASP A 186 -32.19 2.58 12.74
CA ASP A 186 -32.76 1.97 11.55
C ASP A 186 -31.59 1.53 10.65
N ILE A 187 -31.56 0.26 10.27
CA ILE A 187 -30.49 -0.39 9.49
C ILE A 187 -30.32 0.32 8.12
N ARG A 188 -31.25 1.21 7.75
CA ARG A 188 -31.18 2.07 6.56
C ARG A 188 -30.58 3.47 6.78
N ARG A 189 -30.25 3.88 8.00
CA ARG A 189 -29.74 5.23 8.29
C ARG A 189 -28.22 5.23 8.39
N ARG A 190 -27.60 5.82 7.38
CA ARG A 190 -26.16 6.02 7.22
C ARG A 190 -25.57 6.75 8.43
N VAL A 191 -24.49 6.22 9.00
CA VAL A 191 -23.76 6.86 10.09
C VAL A 191 -22.87 7.96 9.52
N ILE A 192 -22.80 9.08 10.25
CA ILE A 192 -21.93 10.22 9.98
C ILE A 192 -20.69 9.99 10.85
N MET A 193 -19.52 9.71 10.25
CA MET A 193 -18.24 9.56 10.97
C MET A 193 -17.36 10.75 10.76
#